data_AF-A0A351QSU2-F1
#
_entry.id   AF-A0A351QSU2-F1
#
_cell.length_a   1.000
_cell.length_b   1.000
_cell.length_c   1.000
_cell.angle_alpha   90.00
_cell.angle_beta   90.00
_cell.angle_gamma   90.00
#
_symmetry.space_group_name_H-M   'P 1'
#
loop_
_entity.id
_entity.type
_entity.pdbx_description
1 polymer ?
#
loop_
_entity_poly.entity_id
_entity_poly.type
_entity_poly.pdbx_seq_one_letter_code
_entity_poly.pdbx_strand_id
1 'polypeptide(L)'
;KIWEMKNIMIKDLRLVEIELFSYCNRRCNWCPNREIDRHSNNIEINDEVLTKLLLDLKKSGYKNPITFSRYNEPTSHLDIFRKRLERIKEILPNNKLITNTNGDYLSKEVLDLPLDEITIMDYDKIGLKKCQERLIKAGA
;
A
#
# COMPACT_ATOMS: atom_id res chain seq x y z
N LYS A 1 -20.55 29.24 -6.43
CA LYS A 1 -19.55 28.65 -7.37
C LYS A 1 -20.04 27.26 -7.72
N ILE A 2 -20.72 27.14 -8.85
CA ILE A 2 -21.29 25.89 -9.35
C ILE A 2 -20.10 25.06 -9.84
N TRP A 3 -19.92 23.87 -9.26
CA TRP A 3 -18.97 22.89 -9.77
C TRP A 3 -19.53 22.41 -11.11
N GLU A 4 -19.07 22.99 -12.22
CA GLU A 4 -19.26 22.37 -13.52
C GLU A 4 -18.71 20.95 -13.40
N MET A 5 -19.59 19.96 -13.52
CA MET A 5 -19.22 18.55 -13.53
C MET A 5 -18.37 18.31 -14.77
N LYS A 6 -17.05 18.51 -14.64
CA LYS A 6 -16.10 18.01 -15.63
C LYS A 6 -16.36 16.52 -15.80
N ASN A 7 -16.34 16.03 -17.03
CA ASN A 7 -16.31 14.60 -17.30
C ASN A 7 -15.01 14.02 -16.73
N ILE A 8 -15.04 13.60 -15.46
CA ILE A 8 -13.90 13.00 -14.77
C ILE A 8 -13.63 11.64 -15.41
N MET A 9 -12.41 11.46 -15.93
CA MET A 9 -11.95 10.18 -16.47
C MET A 9 -11.08 9.46 -15.44
N ILE A 10 -10.86 8.16 -15.64
CA ILE A 10 -9.97 7.34 -14.78
C ILE A 10 -8.57 7.95 -14.67
N LYS A 11 -8.02 8.49 -15.77
CA LYS A 11 -6.70 9.14 -15.76
C LYS A 11 -6.61 10.37 -14.84
N ASP A 12 -7.74 10.97 -14.49
CA ASP A 12 -7.81 12.17 -13.65
C ASP A 12 -7.91 11.81 -12.16
N LEU A 13 -8.06 10.53 -11.81
CA LEU A 13 -8.02 10.06 -10.42
C LEU A 13 -6.68 10.41 -9.79
N ARG A 14 -6.68 10.98 -8.59
CA ARG A 14 -5.45 11.38 -7.90
C ARG A 14 -4.61 10.19 -7.42
N LEU A 15 -5.27 9.12 -6.99
CA LEU A 15 -4.65 7.99 -6.32
C LEU A 15 -5.54 6.76 -6.52
N VAL A 16 -4.91 5.61 -6.74
CA VAL A 16 -5.57 4.30 -6.69
C VAL A 16 -4.98 3.55 -5.52
N GLU A 17 -5.83 3.06 -4.64
CA GLU A 17 -5.45 2.30 -3.46
C GLU A 17 -5.88 0.84 -3.64
N ILE A 18 -4.95 -0.09 -3.42
CA ILE A 18 -5.15 -1.52 -3.64
C ILE A 18 -4.76 -2.27 -2.37
N GLU A 19 -5.74 -2.87 -1.70
CA GLU A 19 -5.48 -3.81 -0.61
C GLU A 19 -5.07 -5.17 -1.20
N LEU A 20 -3.77 -5.49 -1.16
CA LEU A 20 -3.23 -6.71 -1.77
C LEU A 20 -3.55 -7.96 -0.95
N PHE A 21 -3.72 -7.81 0.35
CA PHE A 21 -4.12 -8.86 1.27
C PHE A 21 -4.72 -8.25 2.53
N SER A 22 -5.54 -9.00 3.28
CA SER A 22 -6.34 -8.44 4.39
C SER A 22 -5.57 -8.26 5.70
N TYR A 23 -4.51 -9.03 5.96
CA TYR A 23 -3.85 -9.09 7.27
C TYR A 23 -3.22 -7.77 7.72
N CYS A 24 -3.44 -7.44 8.99
CA CYS A 24 -2.68 -6.43 9.73
C CYS A 24 -2.28 -7.03 11.07
N ASN A 25 -1.06 -6.78 11.53
CA ASN A 25 -0.59 -7.29 12.83
C ASN A 25 -1.15 -6.49 14.02
N ARG A 26 -1.74 -5.32 13.79
CA ARG A 26 -2.26 -4.43 14.84
C ARG A 26 -3.80 -4.41 14.88
N ARG A 27 -4.34 -4.24 16.10
CA ARG A 27 -5.77 -3.97 16.38
C ARG A 27 -5.94 -2.62 17.05
N CYS A 28 -5.67 -1.55 16.30
CA CYS A 28 -5.78 -0.19 16.83
C CYS A 28 -7.23 0.11 17.24
N ASN A 29 -7.44 0.81 18.36
CA ASN A 29 -8.80 1.10 18.89
C ASN A 29 -9.70 1.90 17.93
N TRP A 30 -9.10 2.67 17.03
CA TRP A 30 -9.78 3.49 16.02
C TRP A 30 -9.93 2.76 14.67
N CYS A 31 -9.39 1.55 14.52
CA CYS A 31 -9.41 0.78 13.28
C CYS A 31 -10.54 -0.26 13.31
N PRO A 32 -11.30 -0.42 12.21
CA PRO A 32 -12.32 -1.49 12.09
C PRO A 32 -11.80 -2.91 12.37
N ASN A 33 -10.49 -3.15 12.22
CA ASN A 33 -9.84 -4.43 12.54
C ASN A 33 -9.96 -4.85 14.01
N ARG A 34 -10.40 -3.95 14.91
CA ARG A 34 -10.74 -4.32 16.27
C ARG A 34 -11.97 -5.23 16.32
N GLU A 35 -12.92 -5.02 15.41
CA GLU A 35 -14.20 -5.73 15.35
C GLU A 35 -14.24 -6.79 14.25
N ILE A 36 -13.58 -6.52 13.12
CA ILE A 36 -13.52 -7.42 11.97
C ILE A 36 -12.28 -8.31 12.11
N ASP A 37 -12.49 -9.63 12.13
CA ASP A 37 -11.39 -10.58 12.17
C ASP A 37 -10.63 -10.62 10.84
N ARG A 38 -9.37 -10.16 10.89
CA ARG A 38 -8.41 -10.19 9.79
C ARG A 38 -7.13 -10.95 10.14
N HIS A 39 -7.13 -11.67 11.25
CA HIS A 39 -5.96 -12.41 11.74
C HIS A 39 -6.11 -13.90 11.54
N SER A 40 -7.32 -14.43 11.64
CA SER A 40 -7.56 -15.87 11.46
C SER A 40 -7.31 -16.30 10.01
N ASN A 41 -7.62 -15.45 9.04
CA ASN A 41 -7.41 -15.71 7.63
C ASN A 41 -6.83 -14.48 6.92
N ASN A 42 -5.74 -14.68 6.19
CA ASN A 42 -5.21 -13.69 5.26
C ASN A 42 -5.82 -13.94 3.87
N ILE A 43 -6.61 -12.99 3.38
CA ILE A 43 -7.29 -13.08 2.09
C ILE A 43 -6.50 -12.21 1.11
N GLU A 44 -5.83 -12.84 0.15
CA GLU A 44 -5.14 -12.13 -0.93
C GLU A 44 -6.11 -11.67 -2.03
N ILE A 45 -5.75 -10.58 -2.71
CA ILE A 45 -6.42 -10.19 -3.95
C ILE A 45 -6.19 -11.28 -5.02
N ASN A 46 -7.25 -11.64 -5.73
CA ASN A 46 -7.15 -12.59 -6.85
C ASN A 46 -6.26 -12.02 -7.99
N ASP A 47 -5.38 -12.87 -8.53
CA ASP A 47 -4.40 -12.49 -9.56
C ASP A 47 -5.04 -11.97 -10.86
N GLU A 48 -6.18 -12.53 -11.26
CA GLU A 48 -6.92 -12.10 -12.45
C GLU A 48 -7.55 -10.73 -12.22
N VAL A 49 -8.10 -10.50 -11.03
CA VAL A 49 -8.67 -9.20 -10.63
C VAL A 49 -7.59 -8.12 -10.63
N LEU A 50 -6.43 -8.39 -10.01
CA LEU A 50 -5.31 -7.46 -10.01
C LEU A 50 -4.82 -7.20 -11.44
N THR A 51 -4.61 -8.24 -12.24
CA THR A 51 -4.13 -8.10 -13.62
C THR A 51 -5.09 -7.28 -14.46
N LYS A 52 -6.40 -7.55 -14.36
CA LYS A 52 -7.42 -6.79 -15.07
C LYS A 52 -7.41 -5.31 -14.67
N LEU A 53 -7.34 -5.00 -13.37
CA LEU A 53 -7.24 -3.64 -12.88
C LEU A 53 -6.04 -2.91 -13.49
N LEU A 54 -4.86 -3.52 -13.47
CA LEU A 54 -3.63 -2.91 -14.00
C LEU A 54 -3.70 -2.64 -15.51
N LEU A 55 -4.29 -3.56 -16.27
CA LEU A 55 -4.51 -3.38 -17.71
C LEU A 55 -5.53 -2.27 -18.00
N ASP A 56 -6.61 -2.18 -17.22
CA ASP A 56 -7.61 -1.12 -17.36
C ASP A 56 -6.99 0.26 -17.02
N LEU A 57 -6.16 0.35 -15.97
CA LEU A 57 -5.39 1.56 -15.65
C LEU A 57 -4.44 1.95 -16.80
N LYS A 58 -3.69 0.98 -17.34
CA LYS A 58 -2.79 1.19 -18.49
C LYS A 58 -3.55 1.75 -19.69
N LYS A 59 -4.67 1.12 -20.06
CA LYS A 59 -5.51 1.52 -21.20
C LYS A 59 -6.08 2.93 -21.03
N SER A 60 -6.42 3.31 -19.81
CA SER A 60 -6.93 4.65 -19.51
C SER A 60 -5.87 5.76 -19.57
N GLY A 61 -4.58 5.39 -19.60
CA GLY A 61 -3.47 6.34 -19.50
C GLY A 61 -3.27 6.89 -18.08
N TYR A 62 -3.68 6.15 -17.06
CA TYR A 62 -3.49 6.52 -15.66
C TYR A 62 -2.00 6.57 -15.29
N LYS A 63 -1.53 7.73 -14.82
CA LYS A 63 -0.11 7.97 -14.46
C LYS A 63 0.11 8.40 -13.01
N ASN A 64 -0.97 8.52 -12.24
CA ASN A 64 -0.89 8.96 -10.85
C ASN A 64 -0.47 7.80 -9.92
N PRO A 65 -0.13 8.06 -8.64
CA PRO A 65 0.39 7.04 -7.75
C PRO A 65 -0.58 5.87 -7.48
N ILE A 66 0.01 4.74 -7.10
CA ILE A 66 -0.71 3.57 -6.58
C ILE A 66 -0.22 3.32 -5.16
N THR A 67 -1.15 3.14 -4.20
CA THR A 67 -0.84 2.84 -2.80
C THR A 67 -1.42 1.50 -2.34
N PHE A 68 -0.84 0.91 -1.31
CA PHE A 68 -1.12 -0.48 -0.90
C PHE A 68 -1.66 -0.65 0.52
N SER A 69 -1.94 0.47 1.18
CA SER A 69 -2.37 0.51 2.57
C SER A 69 -3.85 0.83 2.68
N ARG A 70 -4.57 0.15 3.58
CA ARG A 70 -5.83 0.68 4.12
C ARG A 70 -6.12 0.07 5.48
N TYR A 71 -6.49 -1.20 5.49
CA TYR A 71 -6.78 -1.98 6.69
C TYR A 71 -5.81 -3.15 6.87
N ASN A 72 -4.78 -3.25 6.04
CA ASN A 72 -3.71 -4.22 6.13
C ASN A 72 -2.38 -3.58 6.60
N GLU A 73 -1.41 -4.42 6.95
CA GLU A 73 0.00 -4.03 7.07
C GLU A 73 0.77 -4.58 5.85
N PRO A 74 1.03 -3.76 4.82
CA PRO A 74 1.62 -4.24 3.56
C PRO A 74 2.97 -4.92 3.74
N THR A 75 3.75 -4.51 4.74
CA THR A 75 5.11 -5.05 4.98
C THR A 75 5.11 -6.37 5.77
N SER A 76 3.95 -6.86 6.22
CA SER A 76 3.84 -8.10 7.01
C SER A 76 4.05 -9.39 6.21
N HIS A 77 3.84 -9.35 4.89
CA HIS A 77 3.98 -10.51 3.99
C HIS A 77 4.85 -10.11 2.80
N LEU A 78 6.16 -10.04 3.04
CA LEU A 78 7.11 -9.46 2.10
C LEU A 78 7.13 -10.16 0.74
N ASP A 79 7.06 -11.49 0.70
CA ASP A 79 7.07 -12.26 -0.56
C ASP A 79 5.86 -11.94 -1.44
N ILE A 80 4.67 -11.90 -0.83
CA ILE A 80 3.44 -11.49 -1.51
C ILE A 80 3.63 -10.07 -2.01
N PHE A 81 4.01 -9.14 -1.13
CA PHE A 81 4.10 -7.73 -1.48
C PHE A 81 5.10 -7.47 -2.61
N ARG A 82 6.31 -8.04 -2.52
CA ARG A 82 7.35 -7.96 -3.56
C ARG A 82 6.84 -8.45 -4.91
N LYS A 83 6.27 -9.67 -4.96
CA LYS A 83 5.71 -10.25 -6.19
C LYS A 83 4.65 -9.34 -6.82
N ARG A 84 3.77 -8.74 -6.01
CA ARG A 84 2.74 -7.80 -6.51
C ARG A 84 3.36 -6.51 -7.04
N LEU A 85 4.33 -5.92 -6.34
CA LEU A 85 4.99 -4.69 -6.77
C LEU A 85 5.75 -4.86 -8.08
N GLU A 86 6.49 -5.96 -8.22
CA GLU A 86 7.20 -6.32 -9.46
C GLU A 86 6.22 -6.44 -10.63
N ARG A 87 5.12 -7.18 -10.43
CA ARG A 87 4.05 -7.30 -11.45
C ARG A 87 3.45 -5.95 -11.84
N ILE A 88 3.28 -5.04 -10.88
CA ILE A 88 2.77 -3.69 -11.16
C ILE A 88 3.79 -2.90 -11.97
N LYS A 89 5.08 -2.92 -11.62
CA LYS A 89 6.13 -2.24 -12.39
C LYS A 89 6.31 -2.84 -13.79
N GLU A 90 6.08 -4.14 -14.00
CA GLU A 90 6.07 -4.74 -15.34
C GLU A 90 4.98 -4.12 -16.25
N ILE A 91 3.76 -3.95 -15.72
CA ILE A 91 2.60 -3.49 -16.51
C ILE A 91 2.58 -1.95 -16.61
N LEU A 92 2.92 -1.28 -15.51
CA LEU A 92 2.82 0.16 -15.25
C LEU A 92 4.17 0.73 -14.76
N PRO A 93 5.25 0.67 -15.56
CA PRO A 93 6.61 0.97 -15.12
C PRO A 93 6.83 2.41 -14.64
N ASN A 94 6.01 3.35 -15.12
CA ASN A 94 6.14 4.77 -14.81
C ASN A 94 5.25 5.25 -13.66
N ASN A 95 4.40 4.38 -13.10
CA ASN A 95 3.56 4.75 -11.99
C ASN A 95 4.37 4.72 -10.69
N LYS A 96 4.21 5.78 -9.89
CA LYS A 96 4.78 5.83 -8.54
C LYS A 96 4.07 4.83 -7.65
N LEU A 97 4.84 4.00 -6.96
CA LEU A 97 4.35 3.03 -5.99
C LEU A 97 4.67 3.54 -4.61
N ILE A 98 3.65 3.82 -3.82
CA ILE A 98 3.80 4.37 -2.46
C ILE A 98 3.14 3.43 -1.46
N THR A 99 3.52 3.48 -0.19
CA THR A 99 2.84 2.68 0.83
C THR A 99 2.85 3.37 2.19
N ASN A 100 1.84 3.06 3.01
CA ASN A 100 1.83 3.38 4.42
C ASN A 100 2.03 2.10 5.23
N THR A 101 2.86 2.18 6.26
CA THR A 101 3.17 1.07 7.16
C THR A 101 3.15 1.55 8.61
N ASN A 102 2.78 0.67 9.54
CA ASN A 102 2.98 0.89 10.97
C ASN A 102 4.46 0.72 11.40
N GLY A 103 5.31 0.23 10.50
CA GLY A 103 6.76 0.10 10.67
C GLY A 103 7.21 -1.10 11.52
N ASP A 104 6.32 -1.98 11.96
CA ASP A 104 6.70 -3.13 12.81
C ASP A 104 7.55 -4.17 12.06
N TYR A 105 7.37 -4.29 10.74
CA TYR A 105 8.15 -5.19 9.87
C TYR A 105 9.22 -4.48 9.05
N LEU A 106 9.57 -3.23 9.40
CA LEU A 106 10.60 -2.50 8.66
C LEU A 106 11.93 -3.26 8.74
N SER A 107 12.50 -3.55 7.57
CA SER A 107 13.76 -4.26 7.40
C SER A 107 14.47 -3.72 6.16
N LYS A 108 15.74 -4.07 5.99
CA LYS A 108 16.49 -3.71 4.78
C LYS A 108 15.78 -4.19 3.51
N GLU A 109 15.23 -5.40 3.54
CA GLU A 109 14.53 -5.97 2.39
C GLU A 109 13.25 -5.20 2.02
N VAL A 110 12.57 -4.59 3.00
CA VAL A 110 11.43 -3.69 2.77
C VAL A 110 11.90 -2.39 2.12
N LEU A 111 13.04 -1.84 2.55
CA LEU A 111 13.63 -0.64 1.97
C LEU A 111 14.12 -0.86 0.52
N ASP A 112 14.52 -2.10 0.19
CA ASP A 112 14.95 -2.52 -1.13
C ASP A 112 13.79 -2.90 -2.08
N LEU A 113 12.52 -2.74 -1.65
CA LEU A 113 11.37 -2.95 -2.54
C LEU A 113 11.30 -1.86 -3.62
N PRO A 114 10.67 -2.12 -4.79
CA PRO A 114 10.52 -1.12 -5.85
C PRO A 114 9.40 -0.10 -5.54
N LEU A 115 9.50 0.51 -4.36
CA LEU A 115 8.65 1.59 -3.86
C LEU A 115 9.35 2.92 -4.08
N ASP A 116 8.58 3.93 -4.47
CA ASP A 116 9.03 5.31 -4.64
C ASP A 116 8.90 6.11 -3.33
N GLU A 117 8.01 5.71 -2.42
CA GLU A 117 7.78 6.37 -1.12
C GLU A 117 7.27 5.38 -0.07
N ILE A 118 7.80 5.48 1.15
CA ILE A 118 7.33 4.75 2.32
C ILE A 118 6.95 5.76 3.41
N THR A 119 5.69 5.75 3.82
CA THR A 119 5.19 6.56 4.94
C THR A 119 5.04 5.68 6.19
N ILE A 120 5.76 6.02 7.26
CA ILE A 120 5.64 5.33 8.55
C ILE A 120 4.63 6.06 9.44
N MET A 121 3.63 5.32 9.92
CA MET A 121 2.54 5.85 10.73
C MET A 121 2.82 5.65 12.23
N ASP A 122 2.92 6.74 12.99
CA ASP A 122 3.05 6.68 14.45
C ASP A 122 1.69 6.48 15.13
N TYR A 123 1.18 5.25 15.05
CA TYR A 123 -0.05 4.87 15.73
C TYR A 123 0.11 4.74 17.25
N ASP A 124 1.36 4.64 17.74
CA ASP A 124 1.69 4.48 19.15
C ASP A 124 1.76 5.84 19.89
N LYS A 125 1.77 6.97 19.16
CA LYS A 125 1.84 8.35 19.68
C LYS A 125 3.08 8.64 20.52
N ILE A 126 4.19 8.04 20.12
CA ILE A 126 5.48 8.10 20.82
C ILE A 126 6.49 9.00 20.10
N GLY A 127 6.09 9.57 18.97
CA GLY A 127 6.90 10.48 18.18
C GLY A 127 8.01 9.78 17.38
N LEU A 128 8.98 10.59 16.96
CA LEU A 128 10.01 10.18 16.00
C LEU A 128 11.00 9.15 16.54
N LYS A 129 11.16 9.03 17.86
CA LYS A 129 12.20 8.19 18.47
C LYS A 129 12.10 6.72 18.05
N LYS A 130 10.93 6.10 18.15
CA LYS A 130 10.76 4.68 17.75
C LYS A 130 10.84 4.50 16.23
N CYS A 131 10.42 5.50 15.46
CA CYS A 131 10.60 5.47 14.00
C CYS A 131 12.09 5.46 13.64
N GLN A 132 12.90 6.30 14.29
CA GLN A 132 14.36 6.32 14.13
C GLN A 132 15.00 4.99 14.52
N GLU A 133 14.63 4.43 15.68
CA GLU A 133 15.14 3.12 16.14
C GLU A 133 14.84 2.00 15.13
N ARG A 134 13.63 1.99 14.54
CA ARG A 134 13.24 1.02 13.51
C ARG A 134 14.00 1.21 12.21
N LEU A 135 14.23 2.45 11.77
CA LEU A 135 15.01 2.77 10.57
C LEU A 135 16.46 2.31 10.73
N ILE A 136 17.09 2.62 11.88
CA ILE A 136 18.45 2.17 12.20
C ILE A 136 18.53 0.64 12.18
N LYS A 137 17.55 -0.03 12.81
CA LYS A 137 17.48 -1.50 12.81
C LYS A 137 17.30 -2.08 11.40
N ALA A 138 16.61 -1.37 10.51
CA ALA A 138 16.44 -1.74 9.12
C ALA A 138 17.68 -1.44 8.25
N GLY A 139 18.73 -0.81 8.81
CA GLY A 139 19.97 -0.51 8.10
C GLY A 139 19.92 0.73 7.21
N ALA A 140 19.01 1.67 7.53
CA ALA A 140 18.96 3.01 6.93
C ALA A 140 19.97 3.99 7.58
#